data_AF-A0A2S9XLU2-F1
#
_entry.id   AF-A0A2S9XLU2-F1
#
_cell.length_a   1.000
_cell.length_b   1.000
_cell.length_c   1.000
_cell.angle_alpha   90.00
_cell.angle_beta   90.00
_cell.angle_gamma   90.00
#
_symmetry.space_group_name_H-M   'P 1'
#
loop_
_entity.id
_entity.type
_entity.pdbx_description
1 polymer ?
#
loop_
_entity_poly.entity_id
_entity_poly.type
_entity_poly.pdbx_seq_one_letter_code
_entity_poly.pdbx_strand_id
1 'polypeptide(L)'
;MTGSTVEVPQLGDRARLLDNPFYVLELAADCTRAEVERAGQKLLAMLEIDLGGARTYPTPFGSGRRDAAKIREAMAELRDPQRRLFHELWVLGRPWTSTALAGADPVDEGGFSAARSALGWRS
;
A
#
# COMPACT_ATOMS: atom_id res chain seq x y z
N MET A 1 21.43 28.30 -12.08
CA MET A 1 20.55 27.72 -11.04
C MET A 1 19.44 26.97 -11.75
N THR A 2 19.66 25.70 -12.09
CA THR A 2 18.67 24.84 -12.75
C THR A 2 17.76 24.24 -11.68
N GLY A 3 16.50 24.63 -11.67
CA GLY A 3 15.47 24.01 -10.84
C GLY A 3 15.34 22.54 -11.24
N SER A 4 15.64 21.64 -10.31
CA SER A 4 15.45 20.21 -10.50
C SER A 4 13.94 19.94 -10.46
N THR A 5 13.34 19.81 -11.64
CA THR A 5 11.96 19.36 -11.80
C THR A 5 11.85 17.97 -11.18
N VAL A 6 11.14 17.87 -10.06
CA VAL A 6 10.73 16.58 -9.50
C VAL A 6 9.75 15.98 -10.49
N GLU A 7 10.16 14.96 -11.23
CA GLU A 7 9.25 14.17 -12.06
C GLU A 7 8.19 13.54 -11.17
N VAL A 8 6.96 14.03 -11.29
CA VAL A 8 5.79 13.42 -10.66
C VAL A 8 5.57 12.06 -11.34
N PRO A 9 5.45 10.96 -10.59
CA PRO A 9 5.32 9.64 -11.19
C PRO A 9 4.08 9.58 -12.10
N GLN A 10 4.30 9.20 -13.35
CA GLN A 10 3.29 9.18 -14.40
C GLN A 10 2.35 7.97 -14.22
N LEU A 11 1.04 8.19 -14.37
CA LEU A 11 -0.15 7.30 -14.51
C LEU A 11 -0.11 5.80 -14.10
N GLY A 12 0.98 5.07 -14.31
CA GLY A 12 1.17 3.66 -13.94
C GLY A 12 1.16 3.40 -12.43
N ASP A 13 1.66 4.33 -11.62
CA ASP A 13 1.56 4.23 -10.16
C ASP A 13 0.11 4.34 -9.69
N ARG A 14 -0.69 5.17 -10.36
CA ARG A 14 -2.12 5.33 -10.03
C ARG A 14 -2.90 4.03 -10.28
N ALA A 15 -2.58 3.31 -11.34
CA ALA A 15 -3.18 2.00 -11.62
C ALA A 15 -2.84 0.97 -10.53
N ARG A 16 -1.58 0.95 -10.06
CA ARG A 16 -1.15 0.08 -8.94
C ARG A 16 -1.82 0.42 -7.61
N LEU A 17 -2.12 1.70 -7.39
CA LEU A 17 -2.86 2.15 -6.20
C LEU A 17 -4.35 1.81 -6.26
N LEU A 18 -4.95 1.94 -7.44
CA LEU A 18 -6.34 1.56 -7.69
C LEU A 18 -6.56 0.06 -7.54
N ASP A 19 -5.67 -0.74 -8.13
CA ASP A 19 -5.72 -2.21 -8.11
C ASP A 19 -5.02 -2.81 -6.88
N ASN A 20 -4.95 -2.07 -5.77
CA ASN A 20 -4.40 -2.61 -4.54
C ASN A 20 -5.20 -3.86 -4.10
N PRO A 21 -4.54 -4.99 -3.77
CA PRO A 21 -5.20 -6.24 -3.41
C PRO A 21 -6.24 -6.12 -2.29
N PHE A 22 -6.05 -5.20 -1.33
CA PHE A 22 -7.01 -4.98 -0.26
C PHE A 22 -8.33 -4.37 -0.78
N TYR A 23 -8.28 -3.44 -1.74
CA TYR A 23 -9.47 -2.92 -2.39
C TYR A 23 -10.11 -3.96 -3.30
N VAL A 24 -9.28 -4.70 -4.06
CA VAL A 24 -9.73 -5.78 -4.93
C VAL A 24 -10.44 -6.88 -4.15
N LEU A 25 -10.07 -7.16 -2.90
CA LEU A 25 -10.74 -8.18 -2.08
C LEU A 25 -11.75 -7.59 -1.08
N GLU A 26 -11.89 -6.26 -1.05
CA GLU A 26 -12.72 -5.53 -0.08
C GLU A 26 -12.39 -5.90 1.38
N LEU A 27 -11.09 -5.96 1.68
CA LEU A 27 -10.56 -6.27 3.00
C LEU A 27 -9.81 -5.08 3.59
N ALA A 28 -9.78 -5.01 4.92
CA ALA A 28 -8.91 -4.11 5.65
C ALA A 28 -7.47 -4.66 5.70
N ALA A 29 -6.49 -3.76 5.87
CA ALA A 29 -5.07 -4.11 5.90
C ALA A 29 -4.68 -5.03 7.08
N ASP A 30 -5.45 -5.02 8.17
CA ASP A 30 -5.27 -5.86 9.35
C ASP A 30 -5.87 -7.28 9.20
N CYS A 31 -6.43 -7.61 8.03
CA CYS A 31 -7.04 -8.92 7.79
C CYS A 31 -6.06 -10.09 7.94
N THR A 32 -6.56 -11.20 8.45
CA THR A 32 -5.82 -12.46 8.56
C THR A 32 -5.70 -13.16 7.22
N ARG A 33 -4.71 -14.06 7.08
CA ARG A 33 -4.56 -14.90 5.89
C ARG A 33 -5.81 -15.75 5.60
N ALA A 34 -6.49 -16.23 6.64
CA ALA A 34 -7.72 -17.00 6.48
C ALA A 34 -8.87 -16.16 5.90
N GLU A 35 -8.96 -14.87 6.24
CA GLU A 35 -9.94 -13.94 5.68
C GLU A 35 -9.67 -13.63 4.21
N VAL A 36 -8.40 -13.51 3.82
CA VAL A 36 -7.98 -13.37 2.41
C VAL A 36 -8.51 -14.55 1.58
N GLU A 37 -8.28 -15.78 2.04
CA GLU A 37 -8.77 -16.98 1.35
C GLU A 37 -10.29 -17.00 1.23
N ARG A 38 -10.98 -16.76 2.35
CA ARG A 38 -12.45 -16.79 2.39
C ARG A 38 -13.07 -15.74 1.47
N ALA A 39 -12.56 -14.51 1.50
CA ALA A 39 -13.04 -13.42 0.66
C ALA A 39 -12.80 -13.71 -0.82
N GLY A 40 -11.60 -14.18 -1.18
CA GLY A 40 -11.27 -14.53 -2.56
C GLY A 40 -12.16 -15.63 -3.12
N GLN A 41 -12.35 -16.73 -2.38
CA GLN A 41 -13.24 -17.82 -2.80
C GLN A 41 -14.69 -17.36 -2.95
N LYS A 42 -15.19 -16.55 -2.01
CA LYS A 42 -16.54 -15.96 -2.11
C LYS A 42 -16.69 -15.13 -3.38
N LEU A 43 -15.74 -14.25 -3.68
CA LEU A 43 -15.81 -13.37 -4.85
C LEU A 43 -15.71 -14.14 -6.17
N LEU A 44 -14.89 -15.19 -6.23
CA LEU A 44 -14.81 -16.08 -7.39
C LEU A 44 -16.16 -16.77 -7.64
N ALA A 45 -16.75 -17.37 -6.60
CA ALA A 45 -18.07 -18.00 -6.72
C ALA A 45 -19.16 -17.01 -7.14
N MET A 46 -19.11 -15.77 -6.62
CA MET A 46 -20.05 -14.71 -7.03
C MET A 46 -19.88 -14.31 -8.51
N LEU A 47 -18.65 -14.27 -9.03
CA LEU A 47 -18.41 -13.99 -10.46
C LEU A 47 -18.92 -15.12 -11.37
N GLU A 48 -18.79 -16.37 -10.95
CA GLU A 48 -19.24 -17.53 -11.73
C GLU A 48 -20.76 -17.54 -11.96
N ILE A 49 -21.54 -17.11 -10.96
CA ILE A 49 -23.01 -17.02 -11.05
C ILE A 49 -23.51 -15.63 -11.48
N ASP A 50 -22.61 -14.76 -11.93
CA ASP A 50 -22.87 -13.37 -12.32
C ASP A 50 -23.65 -12.56 -11.28
N LEU A 51 -23.35 -12.77 -9.99
CA LEU A 51 -24.02 -12.07 -8.91
C LEU A 51 -23.63 -10.59 -8.93
N GLY A 52 -24.64 -9.71 -8.90
CA GLY A 52 -24.47 -8.26 -8.89
C GLY A 52 -23.53 -7.80 -7.77
N GLY A 53 -22.59 -6.91 -8.13
CA GLY A 53 -21.57 -6.38 -7.22
C GLY A 53 -20.21 -7.09 -7.26
N ALA A 54 -20.12 -8.30 -7.82
CA ALA A 54 -18.83 -9.02 -7.88
C ALA A 54 -17.82 -8.40 -8.86
N ARG A 55 -18.29 -7.71 -9.90
CA ARG A 55 -17.46 -7.17 -11.00
C ARG A 55 -16.86 -5.79 -10.71
N THR A 56 -17.24 -5.16 -9.62
CA THR A 56 -16.81 -3.80 -9.28
C THR A 56 -16.50 -3.68 -7.81
N TYR A 57 -15.59 -2.78 -7.46
CA TYR A 57 -15.21 -2.56 -6.06
C TYR A 57 -14.92 -1.09 -5.81
N PRO A 58 -15.17 -0.58 -4.59
CA PRO A 58 -14.90 0.81 -4.25
C PRO A 58 -13.40 1.04 -4.02
N THR A 59 -12.92 2.21 -4.44
CA THR A 59 -11.58 2.72 -4.08
C THR A 59 -11.68 4.19 -3.69
N PRO A 60 -10.68 4.76 -3.00
CA PRO A 60 -10.63 6.20 -2.70
C PRO A 60 -10.70 7.12 -3.94
N PHE A 61 -10.45 6.57 -5.14
CA PHE A 61 -10.41 7.30 -6.39
C PHE A 61 -11.58 6.96 -7.33
N GLY A 62 -12.58 6.19 -6.86
CA GLY A 62 -13.74 5.73 -7.63
C GLY A 62 -13.85 4.21 -7.72
N SER A 63 -14.83 3.69 -8.45
CA SER A 63 -15.02 2.24 -8.58
C SER A 63 -14.03 1.59 -9.54
N GLY A 64 -13.35 0.52 -9.11
CA GLY A 64 -12.53 -0.35 -9.94
C GLY A 64 -13.32 -1.51 -10.55
N ARG A 65 -12.76 -2.16 -11.59
CA ARG A 65 -13.30 -3.40 -12.18
C ARG A 65 -12.53 -4.62 -11.71
N ARG A 66 -13.28 -5.67 -11.37
CA ARG A 66 -12.80 -6.97 -10.87
C ARG A 66 -13.18 -8.08 -11.84
N ASP A 67 -12.23 -8.97 -12.08
CA ASP A 67 -12.43 -10.25 -12.75
C ASP A 67 -11.73 -11.38 -11.96
N ALA A 68 -11.90 -12.61 -12.41
CA ALA A 68 -11.34 -13.78 -11.73
C ALA A 68 -9.80 -13.83 -11.76
N ALA A 69 -9.16 -13.22 -12.77
CA ALA A 69 -7.70 -13.15 -12.84
C ALA A 69 -7.18 -12.20 -11.75
N LYS A 70 -7.78 -11.02 -11.65
CA LYS A 70 -7.43 -9.99 -10.66
C LYS A 70 -7.66 -10.47 -9.22
N ILE A 71 -8.72 -11.23 -8.95
CA ILE A 71 -8.92 -11.83 -7.61
C ILE A 71 -7.80 -12.80 -7.27
N ARG A 72 -7.44 -13.71 -8.19
CA ARG A 72 -6.38 -14.70 -7.95
C ARG A 72 -5.02 -14.05 -7.76
N GLU A 73 -4.73 -13.01 -8.54
CA GLU A 73 -3.53 -12.20 -8.37
C GLU A 73 -3.51 -11.49 -7.02
N ALA A 74 -4.59 -10.81 -6.64
CA ALA A 74 -4.71 -10.15 -5.33
C ALA A 74 -4.51 -11.13 -4.16
N MET A 75 -5.09 -12.33 -4.25
CA MET A 75 -4.84 -13.38 -3.25
C MET A 75 -3.36 -13.80 -3.22
N ALA A 76 -2.71 -13.94 -4.37
CA ALA A 76 -1.31 -14.31 -4.44
C ALA A 76 -0.38 -13.22 -3.86
N GLU A 77 -0.66 -11.95 -4.13
CA GLU A 77 0.03 -10.80 -3.55
C GLU A 77 -0.06 -10.80 -2.01
N LEU A 78 -1.25 -11.01 -1.45
CA LEU A 78 -1.46 -10.98 0.00
C LEU A 78 -0.99 -12.25 0.73
N ARG A 79 -0.73 -13.35 0.02
CA ARG A 79 -0.16 -14.58 0.59
C ARG A 79 1.33 -14.47 0.86
N ASP A 80 2.04 -13.66 0.08
CA ASP A 80 3.45 -13.40 0.26
C ASP A 80 3.66 -12.24 1.27
N PRO A 81 4.31 -12.47 2.41
CA PRO A 81 4.45 -11.44 3.44
C PRO A 81 5.20 -10.19 2.98
N GLN A 82 6.18 -10.34 2.08
CA GLN A 82 7.00 -9.22 1.61
C GLN A 82 6.19 -8.34 0.65
N ARG A 83 5.45 -8.96 -0.29
CA ARG A 83 4.57 -8.26 -1.23
C ARG A 83 3.40 -7.61 -0.50
N ARG A 84 2.80 -8.32 0.46
CA ARG A 84 1.73 -7.81 1.32
C ARG A 84 2.12 -6.51 2.02
N LEU A 85 3.32 -6.44 2.61
CA LEU A 85 3.80 -5.26 3.33
C LEU A 85 3.77 -3.99 2.45
N PHE A 86 4.16 -4.09 1.18
CA PHE A 86 4.11 -2.97 0.26
C PHE A 86 2.67 -2.44 0.09
N HIS A 87 1.71 -3.33 -0.08
CA HIS A 87 0.30 -2.95 -0.24
C HIS A 87 -0.32 -2.37 1.03
N GLU A 88 0.09 -2.85 2.22
CA GLU A 88 -0.33 -2.32 3.51
C GLU A 88 0.14 -0.87 3.68
N LEU A 89 1.40 -0.58 3.37
CA LEU A 89 1.96 0.77 3.46
C LEU A 89 1.15 1.77 2.62
N TRP A 90 0.73 1.36 1.42
CA TRP A 90 -0.05 2.20 0.54
C TRP A 90 -1.50 2.41 0.98
N VAL A 91 -2.18 1.36 1.47
CA VAL A 91 -3.58 1.47 1.95
C VAL A 91 -3.65 2.22 3.26
N LEU A 92 -2.69 1.99 4.15
CA LEU A 92 -2.63 2.70 5.42
C LEU A 92 -2.30 4.17 5.20
N GLY A 93 -1.65 4.52 4.08
CA GLY A 93 -1.61 5.86 3.50
C GLY A 93 -1.47 6.97 4.53
N ARG A 94 -0.71 6.70 5.61
CA ARG A 94 -0.57 7.66 6.69
C ARG A 94 0.33 8.73 6.11
N PRO A 95 -0.10 10.01 6.04
CA PRO A 95 0.86 11.06 5.79
C PRO A 95 1.93 10.88 6.84
N TRP A 96 3.18 10.71 6.41
CA TRP A 96 4.34 10.75 7.29
C TRP A 96 4.33 12.18 7.87
N THR A 97 3.59 12.34 8.95
CA THR A 97 3.42 13.63 9.59
C THR A 97 4.72 13.82 10.33
N SER A 98 5.56 14.72 9.83
CA SER A 98 6.78 15.15 10.52
C SER A 98 6.49 15.56 11.96
N THR A 99 5.23 15.91 12.28
CA THR A 99 4.74 16.15 13.64
C THR A 99 4.91 14.98 14.60
N ALA A 100 4.80 13.72 14.16
CA ALA A 100 5.04 12.57 15.04
C ALA A 100 6.52 12.48 15.47
N LEU A 101 7.44 13.02 14.67
CA LEU A 101 8.86 13.21 15.01
C LEU A 101 9.13 14.54 15.74
N ALA A 102 8.21 15.51 15.68
CA ALA A 102 8.35 16.81 16.35
C ALA A 102 8.13 16.75 17.87
N GLY A 103 7.68 15.59 18.39
CA GLY A 103 7.63 15.31 19.83
C GLY A 103 8.94 14.74 20.39
N ALA A 104 9.97 14.52 19.57
CA ALA A 104 11.31 14.28 20.08
C ALA A 104 11.83 15.61 20.65
N ASP A 105 12.30 15.60 21.90
CA ASP A 105 13.06 16.70 22.49
C ASP A 105 14.07 17.25 21.47
N PRO A 106 14.34 18.57 21.43
CA PRO A 106 15.30 19.13 20.50
C PRO A 106 16.64 18.43 20.68
N VAL A 107 16.93 17.51 19.76
CA VAL A 107 18.20 16.80 19.73
C VAL A 107 19.23 17.83 19.30
N ASP A 108 20.20 18.01 20.18
CA ASP A 108 21.37 18.89 20.08
C ASP A 108 21.90 19.08 18.63
N GLU A 109 22.35 20.30 18.33
CA GLU A 109 22.53 20.93 16.99
C GLU A 109 23.55 20.28 16.03
N GLY A 110 23.85 18.99 16.16
CA GLY A 110 24.80 18.29 15.30
C GLY A 110 24.21 17.71 13.99
N GLY A 111 22.89 17.48 13.95
CA GLY A 111 22.21 16.83 12.82
C GLY A 111 22.84 15.49 12.39
N PHE A 112 22.49 14.99 11.20
CA PHE A 112 23.03 13.74 10.65
C PHE A 112 24.56 13.80 10.38
N SER A 113 25.13 15.00 10.28
CA SER A 113 26.57 15.20 10.12
C SER A 113 27.35 14.81 11.38
N ALA A 114 26.83 15.15 12.57
CA ALA A 114 27.46 14.77 13.83
C ALA A 114 27.33 13.27 14.15
N ALA A 115 26.33 12.58 13.56
CA ALA A 115 26.13 11.15 13.77
C ALA A 115 27.36 10.32 13.36
N ARG A 116 28.06 10.72 12.28
CA ARG A 116 29.28 10.03 11.84
C ARG A 116 30.38 10.10 12.91
N SER A 117 30.57 11.26 13.52
CA SER A 117 31.54 11.47 14.60
C SER A 117 31.12 10.76 15.90
N ALA A 118 29.84 10.82 16.25
CA ALA A 118 29.29 10.17 17.45
C ALA A 118 29.40 8.63 17.40
N LEU A 119 29.30 8.05 16.20
CA LEU A 119 29.45 6.61 15.96
C LEU A 119 30.92 6.16 15.81
N GLY A 120 31.88 7.08 16.02
CA GLY A 120 33.31 6.77 16.01
C GLY A 120 33.87 6.40 14.64
N TRP A 121 33.17 6.73 13.55
CA TRP A 121 33.66 6.52 12.20
C TRP A 121 34.69 7.61 11.88
N ARG A 122 35.95 7.20 11.77
CA ARG A 122 37.07 8.10 11.46
C ARG A 122 36.94 8.60 10.01
N SER A 123 37.09 9.91 9.83
CA SER A 123 37.36 10.55 8.54
C SER A 123 38.81 10.33 8.10
#